data_AF-A0A1I6XPK2-F1
#
_entry.id   AF-A0A1I6XPK2-F1
#
_cell.length_a   1.000
_cell.length_b   1.000
_cell.length_c   1.000
_cell.angle_alpha   90.00
_cell.angle_beta   90.00
_cell.angle_gamma   90.00
#
_symmetry.space_group_name_H-M   'P 1'
#
loop_
_entity.id
_entity.type
_entity.pdbx_description
1 polymer ?
#
loop_
_entity_poly.entity_id
_entity_poly.type
_entity_poly.pdbx_seq_one_letter_code
_entity_poly.pdbx_strand_id
1 'polypeptide(L)'
;MQAIAGSVGDGGTNTGSDVALIQVMLMKVQQPAGRGPYLTSYDGASGAGTIAAIRQFKIDQNVEPQTPAAAVRGVIQPNDAAWRRLVAAVPQAFQGLRVLPAGRTVYLEATAQQRDAKIANAATYTFAPAFRVKVNRLINRMHAVHGIAIGVCPQGGRRNFQEQYELFTSGRGVTNAGPGESNHNFGMAADIGFAGLRWLRSDGTVVENEGHWLGQIHRASAEQELKFWDALRAVGTSNEVGAYRGPAGDRPHLQNWSDAGVSMARSLAAHLTRSGTMHWERAGRVYQSDLGFGGALYPVGTAAQIWAGNATLDAPTLTRARAAARPRAAALPVAARQMAGAAARPGAAPAVAGQPAQATAADVAAMRRALRAEFERADRNWSAWLPS
;
A
#
# COMPACT_ATOMS: atom_id res chain seq x y z
N MET A 1 -2.55 5.90 -27.55
CA MET A 1 -3.51 4.78 -27.55
C MET A 1 -2.77 3.48 -27.38
N GLN A 2 -3.26 2.57 -26.54
CA GLN A 2 -2.72 1.22 -26.43
C GLN A 2 -2.94 0.43 -27.73
N ALA A 3 -1.94 -0.32 -28.17
CA ALA A 3 -2.09 -1.28 -29.27
C ALA A 3 -2.85 -2.54 -28.79
N ILE A 4 -3.70 -3.10 -29.65
CA ILE A 4 -4.27 -4.43 -29.43
C ILE A 4 -3.19 -5.51 -29.57
N ALA A 5 -3.25 -6.54 -28.73
CA ALA A 5 -2.29 -7.64 -28.74
C ALA A 5 -2.66 -8.75 -29.73
N GLY A 6 -3.95 -9.01 -29.91
CA GLY A 6 -4.50 -9.98 -30.85
C GLY A 6 -5.55 -9.37 -31.79
N SER A 7 -6.04 -10.19 -32.72
CA SER A 7 -7.09 -9.77 -33.64
C SER A 7 -8.46 -9.75 -32.97
N VAL A 8 -9.31 -8.82 -33.38
CA VAL A 8 -10.66 -8.62 -32.83
C VAL A 8 -11.69 -8.70 -33.96
N GLY A 9 -12.75 -9.48 -33.76
CA GLY A 9 -13.85 -9.67 -34.70
C GLY A 9 -13.96 -11.09 -35.24
N ASP A 10 -14.43 -11.21 -36.48
CA ASP A 10 -14.78 -12.46 -37.14
C ASP A 10 -13.60 -13.43 -37.32
N GLY A 11 -13.60 -14.52 -36.55
CA GLY A 11 -12.52 -15.50 -36.47
C GLY A 11 -11.24 -14.96 -35.81
N GLY A 12 -11.31 -13.83 -35.10
CA GLY A 12 -10.18 -13.24 -34.38
C GLY A 12 -9.85 -13.95 -33.07
N THR A 13 -8.71 -13.59 -32.47
CA THR A 13 -8.29 -14.08 -31.14
C THR A 13 -9.27 -13.66 -30.04
N ASN A 14 -9.84 -12.45 -30.16
CA ASN A 14 -10.92 -11.95 -29.31
C ASN A 14 -10.61 -11.98 -27.82
N THR A 15 -9.40 -11.55 -27.42
CA THR A 15 -9.11 -11.36 -25.99
C THR A 15 -10.03 -10.28 -25.42
N GLY A 16 -10.58 -10.49 -24.22
CA GLY A 16 -11.58 -9.58 -23.65
C GLY A 16 -11.11 -8.12 -23.54
N SER A 17 -9.82 -7.91 -23.31
CA SER A 17 -9.19 -6.59 -23.27
C SER A 17 -9.18 -5.92 -24.64
N ASP A 18 -8.71 -6.61 -25.68
CA ASP A 18 -8.63 -6.04 -27.03
C ASP A 18 -10.03 -5.75 -27.58
N VAL A 19 -10.98 -6.66 -27.33
CA VAL A 19 -12.38 -6.49 -27.73
C VAL A 19 -12.98 -5.26 -27.05
N ALA A 20 -12.82 -5.11 -25.74
CA ALA A 20 -13.36 -3.96 -25.01
C ALA A 20 -12.76 -2.63 -25.53
N LEU A 21 -11.46 -2.60 -25.81
CA LEU A 21 -10.80 -1.42 -26.37
C LEU A 21 -11.38 -1.05 -27.75
N ILE A 22 -11.52 -2.01 -28.66
CA ILE A 22 -12.10 -1.79 -29.99
C ILE A 22 -13.56 -1.34 -29.88
N GLN A 23 -14.35 -1.99 -29.03
CA GLN A 23 -15.75 -1.61 -28.82
C GLN A 23 -15.86 -0.16 -28.36
N VAL A 24 -15.06 0.25 -27.37
CA VAL A 24 -15.04 1.64 -26.89
C VAL A 24 -14.59 2.61 -27.98
N MET A 25 -13.59 2.27 -28.78
CA MET A 25 -13.19 3.11 -29.93
C MET A 25 -14.37 3.31 -30.89
N LEU A 26 -15.08 2.24 -31.24
CA LEU A 26 -16.27 2.29 -32.11
C LEU A 26 -17.46 3.04 -31.48
N MET A 27 -17.54 3.11 -30.15
CA MET A 27 -18.50 3.97 -29.45
C MET A 27 -18.15 5.46 -29.51
N LYS A 28 -16.87 5.81 -29.73
CA LYS A 28 -16.41 7.21 -29.78
C LYS A 28 -16.25 7.75 -31.19
N VAL A 29 -16.08 6.88 -32.18
CA VAL A 29 -16.06 7.25 -33.60
C VAL A 29 -17.48 7.41 -34.12
N GLN A 30 -17.74 8.53 -34.81
CA GLN A 30 -19.03 8.80 -35.45
C GLN A 30 -19.06 8.22 -36.86
N GLN A 31 -20.21 7.67 -37.23
CA GLN A 31 -20.49 7.27 -38.60
C GLN A 31 -20.57 8.50 -39.52
N PRO A 32 -20.28 8.35 -40.83
CA PRO A 32 -20.48 9.41 -41.81
C PRO A 32 -21.91 9.95 -41.80
N ALA A 33 -22.05 11.23 -42.15
CA ALA A 33 -23.32 11.97 -42.17
C ALA A 33 -24.03 12.06 -40.81
N GLY A 34 -23.30 11.90 -39.69
CA GLY A 34 -23.84 12.14 -38.35
C GLY A 34 -24.82 11.07 -37.86
N ARG A 35 -24.72 9.83 -38.38
CA ARG A 35 -25.60 8.69 -38.01
C ARG A 35 -25.37 8.13 -36.59
N GLY A 36 -24.63 8.86 -35.74
CA GLY A 36 -24.24 8.43 -34.41
C GLY A 36 -23.02 7.50 -34.41
N PRO A 37 -22.68 6.91 -33.26
CA PRO A 37 -21.53 6.02 -33.13
C PRO A 37 -21.79 4.65 -33.78
N TYR A 38 -20.72 3.87 -33.99
CA TYR A 38 -20.84 2.50 -34.52
C TYR A 38 -21.37 1.51 -33.47
N LEU A 39 -21.17 1.80 -32.19
CA LEU A 39 -21.67 1.03 -31.05
C LEU A 39 -22.20 1.98 -29.96
N THR A 40 -23.11 1.48 -29.13
CA THR A 40 -23.68 2.23 -27.99
C THR A 40 -23.34 1.61 -26.63
N SER A 41 -22.72 0.43 -26.62
CA SER A 41 -22.22 -0.20 -25.40
C SER A 41 -21.02 -1.11 -25.68
N TYR A 42 -20.32 -1.50 -24.62
CA TYR A 42 -19.24 -2.48 -24.66
C TYR A 42 -19.31 -3.44 -23.47
N ASP A 43 -18.79 -4.65 -23.67
CA ASP A 43 -18.78 -5.73 -22.68
C ASP A 43 -17.52 -6.60 -22.70
N GLY A 44 -16.64 -6.39 -23.70
CA GLY A 44 -15.45 -7.20 -23.93
C GLY A 44 -15.70 -8.51 -24.68
N ALA A 45 -16.88 -8.73 -25.27
CA ALA A 45 -17.21 -9.92 -26.05
C ALA A 45 -17.44 -9.60 -27.54
N SER A 46 -16.76 -10.33 -28.44
CA SER A 46 -16.85 -10.09 -29.88
C SER A 46 -18.07 -10.76 -30.50
N GLY A 47 -19.27 -10.31 -30.10
CA GLY A 47 -20.54 -10.79 -30.65
C GLY A 47 -20.86 -10.23 -32.04
N ALA A 48 -21.99 -10.66 -32.60
CA ALA A 48 -22.46 -10.26 -33.93
C ALA A 48 -22.51 -8.73 -34.12
N GLY A 49 -22.92 -7.97 -33.10
CA GLY A 49 -22.94 -6.51 -33.13
C GLY A 49 -21.55 -5.89 -33.26
N THR A 50 -20.54 -6.42 -32.57
CA THR A 50 -19.15 -5.95 -32.67
C THR A 50 -18.59 -6.23 -34.07
N ILE A 51 -18.82 -7.44 -34.59
CA ILE A 51 -18.40 -7.86 -35.93
C ILE A 51 -19.04 -6.98 -37.02
N ALA A 52 -20.34 -6.71 -36.91
CA ALA A 52 -21.07 -5.85 -37.84
C ALA A 52 -20.56 -4.40 -37.79
N ALA A 53 -20.32 -3.85 -36.59
CA ALA A 53 -19.77 -2.51 -36.41
C ALA A 53 -18.36 -2.37 -37.02
N ILE A 54 -17.48 -3.36 -36.84
CA ILE A 54 -16.16 -3.39 -37.49
C ILE A 54 -16.29 -3.41 -39.01
N ARG A 55 -17.17 -4.25 -39.55
CA ARG A 55 -17.42 -4.33 -40.99
C ARG A 55 -17.89 -2.97 -41.53
N GLN A 56 -18.87 -2.35 -40.88
CA GLN A 56 -19.41 -1.06 -41.30
C GLN A 56 -18.35 0.04 -41.24
N PHE A 57 -17.53 0.06 -40.18
CA PHE A 57 -16.40 0.98 -40.07
C PHE A 57 -15.41 0.84 -41.23
N LYS A 58 -15.04 -0.39 -41.60
CA LYS A 58 -14.12 -0.63 -42.73
C LYS A 58 -14.68 -0.17 -44.07
N ILE A 59 -15.98 -0.36 -44.29
CA ILE A 59 -16.69 0.12 -45.49
C ILE A 59 -16.66 1.65 -45.52
N ASP A 60 -17.10 2.30 -44.44
CA ASP A 60 -17.20 3.76 -44.37
C ASP A 60 -15.84 4.46 -44.49
N GLN A 61 -14.77 3.82 -44.00
CA GLN A 61 -13.40 4.35 -44.07
C GLN A 61 -12.64 3.91 -45.33
N ASN A 62 -13.29 3.20 -46.25
CA ASN A 62 -12.70 2.67 -47.48
C ASN A 62 -11.38 1.91 -47.23
N VAL A 63 -11.34 1.10 -46.16
CA VAL A 63 -10.15 0.32 -45.79
C VAL A 63 -9.95 -0.86 -46.73
N GLU A 64 -11.05 -1.47 -47.17
CA GLU A 64 -11.07 -2.56 -48.13
C GLU A 64 -12.03 -2.19 -49.26
N PRO A 65 -11.51 -1.83 -50.45
CA PRO A 65 -12.34 -1.58 -51.62
C PRO A 65 -12.78 -2.94 -52.19
N GLN A 66 -13.80 -3.56 -51.61
CA GLN A 66 -14.37 -4.82 -52.12
C GLN A 66 -15.82 -4.58 -52.55
N THR A 67 -16.07 -4.82 -53.82
CA THR A 67 -17.42 -5.04 -54.36
C THR A 67 -17.59 -6.56 -54.49
N PRO A 68 -18.61 -7.18 -53.87
CA PRO A 68 -19.66 -6.60 -53.04
C PRO A 68 -19.22 -6.33 -51.59
N ALA A 69 -19.81 -5.30 -50.95
CA ALA A 69 -19.54 -4.92 -49.56
C ALA A 69 -19.77 -6.05 -48.53
N ALA A 70 -20.56 -7.08 -48.89
CA ALA A 70 -20.78 -8.27 -48.09
C ALA A 70 -19.50 -9.13 -47.89
N ALA A 71 -18.48 -8.97 -48.73
CA ALA A 71 -17.21 -9.69 -48.63
C ALA A 71 -16.25 -9.12 -47.56
N VAL A 72 -16.51 -7.91 -47.04
CA VAL A 72 -15.65 -7.27 -46.04
C VAL A 72 -15.75 -8.04 -44.72
N ARG A 73 -14.63 -8.63 -44.29
CA ARG A 73 -14.57 -9.34 -43.00
C ARG A 73 -14.63 -8.33 -41.86
N GLY A 74 -15.47 -8.61 -40.86
CA GLY A 74 -15.62 -7.80 -39.66
C GLY A 74 -14.53 -8.11 -38.64
N VAL A 75 -13.25 -7.95 -39.04
CA VAL A 75 -12.07 -8.21 -38.21
C VAL A 75 -11.06 -7.07 -38.35
N ILE A 76 -10.40 -6.74 -37.24
CA ILE A 76 -9.27 -5.81 -37.15
C ILE A 76 -8.05 -6.60 -36.64
N GLN A 77 -6.96 -6.55 -37.38
CA GLN A 77 -5.67 -7.12 -36.99
C GLN A 77 -4.79 -6.05 -36.32
N PRO A 78 -3.87 -6.44 -35.42
CA PRO A 78 -2.89 -5.51 -34.88
C PRO A 78 -2.13 -4.77 -35.99
N ASN A 79 -2.10 -3.44 -35.92
CA ASN A 79 -1.37 -2.55 -36.85
C ASN A 79 -1.79 -2.60 -38.33
N ASP A 80 -2.90 -3.23 -38.68
CA ASP A 80 -3.39 -3.22 -40.06
C ASP A 80 -3.94 -1.85 -40.48
N ALA A 81 -4.44 -1.75 -41.71
CA ALA A 81 -5.04 -0.53 -42.22
C ALA A 81 -6.32 -0.13 -41.46
N ALA A 82 -7.14 -1.09 -41.03
CA ALA A 82 -8.37 -0.84 -40.28
C ALA A 82 -8.06 -0.26 -38.90
N TRP A 83 -7.11 -0.86 -38.18
CA TRP A 83 -6.61 -0.39 -36.90
C TRP A 83 -6.09 1.04 -36.98
N ARG A 84 -5.21 1.33 -37.96
CA ARG A 84 -4.65 2.68 -38.12
C ARG A 84 -5.72 3.74 -38.41
N ARG A 85 -6.72 3.40 -39.25
CA ARG A 85 -7.87 4.28 -39.49
C ARG A 85 -8.71 4.47 -38.24
N LEU A 86 -8.96 3.40 -37.47
CA LEU A 86 -9.76 3.47 -36.25
C LEU A 86 -9.08 4.36 -35.21
N VAL A 87 -7.78 4.17 -34.96
CA VAL A 87 -6.98 5.02 -34.07
C VAL A 87 -7.05 6.49 -34.50
N ALA A 88 -6.90 6.78 -35.80
CA ALA A 88 -6.95 8.13 -36.33
C ALA A 88 -8.35 8.78 -36.23
N ALA A 89 -9.41 7.98 -36.26
CA ALA A 89 -10.79 8.45 -36.17
C ALA A 89 -11.26 8.73 -34.73
N VAL A 90 -10.58 8.18 -33.72
CA VAL A 90 -10.94 8.41 -32.31
C VAL A 90 -10.71 9.89 -31.93
N PRO A 91 -11.71 10.57 -31.32
CA PRO A 91 -11.54 11.96 -30.90
C PRO A 91 -10.36 12.16 -29.94
N GLN A 92 -9.73 13.34 -30.02
CA GLN A 92 -8.51 13.65 -29.27
C GLN A 92 -8.62 13.37 -27.75
N ALA A 93 -9.78 13.67 -27.15
CA ALA A 93 -10.05 13.42 -25.73
C ALA A 93 -9.95 11.95 -25.30
N PHE A 94 -9.98 11.02 -26.26
CA PHE A 94 -9.92 9.57 -26.08
C PHE A 94 -8.67 8.92 -26.71
N GLN A 95 -7.69 9.69 -27.17
CA GLN A 95 -6.47 9.11 -27.75
C GLN A 95 -5.61 8.33 -26.73
N GLY A 96 -5.85 8.54 -25.42
CA GLY A 96 -5.22 7.83 -24.31
C GLY A 96 -5.96 6.58 -23.83
N LEU A 97 -6.91 6.02 -24.60
CA LEU A 97 -7.63 4.81 -24.17
C LEU A 97 -6.69 3.62 -23.96
N ARG A 98 -6.91 2.91 -22.85
CA ARG A 98 -6.16 1.76 -22.37
C ARG A 98 -7.07 0.75 -21.66
N VAL A 99 -6.58 -0.47 -21.50
CA VAL A 99 -7.25 -1.57 -20.80
C VAL A 99 -6.18 -2.46 -20.16
N LEU A 100 -6.43 -2.91 -18.92
CA LEU A 100 -5.50 -3.83 -18.25
C LEU A 100 -5.56 -5.22 -18.87
N PRO A 101 -4.45 -5.97 -18.91
CA PRO A 101 -4.45 -7.36 -19.37
C PRO A 101 -5.51 -8.20 -18.65
N ALA A 102 -6.24 -9.03 -19.40
CA ALA A 102 -7.34 -9.87 -18.90
C ALA A 102 -8.48 -9.08 -18.20
N GLY A 103 -8.50 -7.76 -18.33
CA GLY A 103 -9.62 -6.91 -17.95
C GLY A 103 -10.44 -6.49 -19.17
N ARG A 104 -11.57 -5.85 -18.92
CA ARG A 104 -12.43 -5.21 -19.91
C ARG A 104 -12.78 -3.78 -19.54
N THR A 105 -12.48 -3.31 -18.33
CA THR A 105 -12.65 -1.89 -18.00
C THR A 105 -11.66 -1.03 -18.80
N VAL A 106 -12.20 -0.24 -19.73
CA VAL A 106 -11.41 0.71 -20.50
C VAL A 106 -11.27 2.00 -19.72
N TYR A 107 -10.05 2.54 -19.68
CA TYR A 107 -9.72 3.77 -18.97
C TYR A 107 -8.90 4.73 -19.82
N LEU A 108 -8.84 5.98 -19.38
CA LEU A 108 -8.03 7.00 -19.98
C LEU A 108 -6.69 7.08 -19.26
N GLU A 109 -5.61 7.05 -20.04
CA GLU A 109 -4.27 7.29 -19.58
C GLU A 109 -4.17 8.64 -18.85
N ALA A 110 -3.54 8.60 -17.68
CA ALA A 110 -3.21 9.77 -16.91
C ALA A 110 -2.07 10.55 -17.58
N THR A 111 -2.13 11.87 -17.49
CA THR A 111 -1.07 12.74 -17.99
C THR A 111 0.17 12.67 -17.10
N ALA A 112 1.32 13.09 -17.64
CA ALA A 112 2.53 13.26 -16.84
C ALA A 112 2.31 14.21 -15.65
N GLN A 113 1.56 15.30 -15.85
CA GLN A 113 1.22 16.24 -14.79
C GLN A 113 0.40 15.58 -13.67
N GLN A 114 -0.54 14.71 -14.00
CA GLN A 114 -1.31 13.97 -12.99
C GLN A 114 -0.42 13.03 -12.18
N ARG A 115 0.51 12.32 -12.83
CA ARG A 115 1.54 11.51 -12.13
C ARG A 115 2.42 12.39 -11.23
N ASP A 116 2.92 13.51 -11.73
CA ASP A 116 3.81 14.39 -10.98
C ASP A 116 3.11 15.00 -9.76
N ALA A 117 1.81 15.30 -9.87
CA ALA A 117 0.99 15.69 -8.73
C ALA A 117 0.89 14.59 -7.66
N LYS A 118 0.84 13.30 -8.05
CA LYS A 118 0.86 12.18 -7.09
C LYS A 118 2.21 12.06 -6.38
N ILE A 119 3.32 12.30 -7.09
CA ILE A 119 4.66 12.31 -6.51
C ILE A 119 4.82 13.49 -5.54
N ALA A 120 4.38 14.69 -5.94
CA ALA A 120 4.37 15.86 -5.07
C ALA A 120 3.53 15.63 -3.81
N ASN A 121 2.34 15.02 -3.95
CA ASN A 121 1.53 14.63 -2.81
C ASN A 121 2.24 13.59 -1.93
N ALA A 122 2.87 12.57 -2.50
CA ALA A 122 3.63 11.58 -1.73
C ALA A 122 4.77 12.21 -0.90
N ALA A 123 5.34 13.33 -1.36
CA ALA A 123 6.40 14.04 -0.64
C ALA A 123 5.91 14.71 0.66
N THR A 124 4.61 14.97 0.80
CA THR A 124 4.00 15.55 2.01
C THR A 124 3.86 14.52 3.14
N TYR A 125 3.92 13.23 2.81
CA TYR A 125 3.87 12.15 3.80
C TYR A 125 5.24 11.90 4.42
N THR A 126 5.24 11.54 5.70
CA THR A 126 6.45 11.09 6.39
C THR A 126 6.73 9.63 6.06
N PHE A 127 7.86 9.37 5.41
CA PHE A 127 8.35 8.03 5.08
C PHE A 127 9.80 7.90 5.50
N ALA A 128 10.24 6.68 5.81
CA ALA A 128 11.65 6.38 5.86
C ALA A 128 12.28 6.65 4.47
N PRO A 129 13.50 7.22 4.38
CA PRO A 129 14.08 7.64 3.10
C PRO A 129 14.15 6.51 2.07
N ALA A 130 14.57 5.31 2.48
CA ALA A 130 14.65 4.15 1.58
C ALA A 130 13.27 3.72 1.05
N PHE A 131 12.22 3.81 1.87
CA PHE A 131 10.88 3.45 1.46
C PHE A 131 10.22 4.52 0.58
N ARG A 132 10.51 5.81 0.81
CA ARG A 132 10.07 6.91 -0.06
C ARG A 132 10.52 6.71 -1.51
N VAL A 133 11.75 6.24 -1.71
CA VAL A 133 12.26 5.91 -3.05
C VAL A 133 11.40 4.85 -3.72
N LYS A 134 10.98 3.81 -3.00
CA LYS A 134 10.11 2.75 -3.52
C LYS A 134 8.72 3.28 -3.89
N VAL A 135 8.11 4.14 -3.05
CA VAL A 135 6.83 4.78 -3.35
C VAL A 135 6.91 5.60 -4.65
N ASN A 136 7.96 6.42 -4.82
CA ASN A 136 8.13 7.21 -6.04
C ASN A 136 8.37 6.33 -7.27
N ARG A 137 9.16 5.25 -7.15
CA ARG A 137 9.36 4.28 -8.23
C ARG A 137 8.06 3.59 -8.62
N LEU A 138 7.24 3.21 -7.65
CA LEU A 138 5.94 2.59 -7.88
C LEU A 138 5.01 3.52 -8.68
N ILE A 139 4.88 4.78 -8.26
CA ILE A 139 4.05 5.78 -8.96
C ILE A 139 4.53 5.96 -10.41
N ASN A 140 5.84 6.12 -10.59
CA ASN A 140 6.44 6.22 -11.92
C ASN A 140 6.20 4.97 -12.76
N ARG A 141 6.33 3.78 -12.18
CA ARG A 141 6.24 2.53 -12.92
C ARG A 141 4.81 2.18 -13.30
N MET A 142 3.83 2.42 -12.42
CA MET A 142 2.41 2.28 -12.76
C MET A 142 2.01 3.23 -13.90
N HIS A 143 2.52 4.47 -13.89
CA HIS A 143 2.31 5.39 -15.00
C HIS A 143 3.00 4.91 -16.28
N ALA A 144 4.27 4.49 -16.21
CA ALA A 144 5.00 4.06 -17.40
C ALA A 144 4.43 2.78 -18.04
N VAL A 145 4.02 1.79 -17.24
CA VAL A 145 3.49 0.51 -17.76
C VAL A 145 2.03 0.64 -18.16
N HIS A 146 1.21 1.19 -17.28
CA HIS A 146 -0.24 1.15 -17.42
C HIS A 146 -0.85 2.52 -17.75
N GLY A 147 -0.09 3.61 -17.73
CA GLY A 147 -0.65 4.95 -17.89
C GLY A 147 -1.53 5.37 -16.71
N ILE A 148 -1.37 4.78 -15.52
CA ILE A 148 -2.21 5.05 -14.35
C ILE A 148 -1.43 5.88 -13.32
N ALA A 149 -1.97 7.05 -12.94
CA ALA A 149 -1.44 7.88 -11.86
C ALA A 149 -2.02 7.47 -10.51
N ILE A 150 -1.41 6.47 -9.87
CA ILE A 150 -1.71 6.06 -8.49
C ILE A 150 -1.08 7.02 -7.47
N GLY A 151 -1.57 7.01 -6.23
CA GLY A 151 -0.96 7.78 -5.15
C GLY A 151 -1.30 7.26 -3.76
N VAL A 152 -0.65 7.84 -2.75
CA VAL A 152 -0.88 7.49 -1.34
C VAL A 152 -2.30 7.89 -0.93
N CYS A 153 -3.00 6.98 -0.26
CA CYS A 153 -4.34 7.20 0.25
C CYS A 153 -4.33 8.19 1.43
N PRO A 154 -5.48 8.84 1.74
CA PRO A 154 -5.62 9.58 2.99
C PRO A 154 -5.31 8.64 4.15
N GLN A 155 -4.49 9.08 5.10
CA GLN A 155 -4.00 8.27 6.23
C GLN A 155 -3.18 7.02 5.85
N GLY A 156 -2.83 6.88 4.55
CA GLY A 156 -2.08 5.75 4.03
C GLY A 156 -0.58 5.83 4.26
N GLY A 157 -0.03 6.94 4.76
CA GLY A 157 1.41 7.06 5.06
C GLY A 157 1.76 6.67 6.49
N ARG A 158 2.79 7.33 7.07
CA ARG A 158 3.12 7.11 8.49
C ARG A 158 1.95 7.50 9.39
N ARG A 159 1.70 6.65 10.39
CA ARG A 159 0.80 6.92 11.51
C ARG A 159 1.58 6.89 12.81
N ASN A 160 1.44 7.88 13.69
CA ASN A 160 2.06 7.82 15.00
C ASN A 160 1.43 6.71 15.88
N PHE A 161 1.98 6.46 17.06
CA PHE A 161 1.49 5.39 17.93
C PHE A 161 0.06 5.63 18.42
N GLN A 162 -0.31 6.90 18.69
CA GLN A 162 -1.67 7.28 19.09
C GLN A 162 -2.70 6.97 18.00
N GLU A 163 -2.43 7.39 16.76
CA GLU A 163 -3.30 7.14 15.60
C GLU A 163 -3.49 5.64 15.35
N GLN A 164 -2.43 4.85 15.53
CA GLN A 164 -2.52 3.39 15.41
C GLN A 164 -3.30 2.76 16.56
N TYR A 165 -3.15 3.26 17.79
CA TYR A 165 -3.95 2.82 18.94
C TYR A 165 -5.44 3.09 18.69
N GLU A 166 -5.79 4.30 18.23
CA GLU A 166 -7.17 4.67 17.90
C GLU A 166 -7.75 3.78 16.80
N LEU A 167 -6.96 3.49 15.76
CA LEU A 167 -7.35 2.57 14.69
C LEU A 167 -7.63 1.17 15.23
N PHE A 168 -6.73 0.65 16.06
CA PHE A 168 -6.82 -0.66 16.71
C PHE A 168 -8.05 -0.78 17.61
N THR A 169 -8.36 0.26 18.40
CA THR A 169 -9.49 0.25 19.33
C THR A 169 -10.81 0.72 18.71
N SER A 170 -10.82 1.15 17.45
CA SER A 170 -12.02 1.71 16.80
C SER A 170 -13.18 0.71 16.60
N GLY A 171 -12.94 -0.59 16.78
CA GLY A 171 -13.93 -1.64 16.52
C GLY A 171 -14.20 -1.91 15.03
N ARG A 172 -13.57 -1.16 14.12
CA ARG A 172 -13.76 -1.32 12.65
C ARG A 172 -13.11 -2.56 12.05
N GLY A 173 -12.24 -3.26 12.80
CA GLY A 173 -11.55 -4.46 12.32
C GLY A 173 -10.56 -4.24 11.17
N VAL A 174 -10.15 -2.98 10.92
CA VAL A 174 -9.26 -2.61 9.80
C VAL A 174 -7.77 -2.76 10.15
N THR A 175 -7.44 -3.08 11.39
CA THR A 175 -6.07 -3.40 11.80
C THR A 175 -6.08 -4.37 12.98
N ASN A 176 -5.05 -5.22 13.03
CA ASN A 176 -4.77 -6.11 14.16
C ASN A 176 -3.47 -5.72 14.88
N ALA A 177 -2.83 -4.61 14.48
CA ALA A 177 -1.58 -4.15 15.05
C ALA A 177 -1.81 -3.11 16.14
N GLY A 178 -1.24 -3.31 17.32
CA GLY A 178 -1.22 -2.30 18.37
C GLY A 178 -0.28 -1.12 18.04
N PRO A 179 -0.20 -0.12 18.93
CA PRO A 179 0.71 1.01 18.77
C PRO A 179 2.17 0.54 18.71
N GLY A 180 2.87 0.92 17.63
CA GLY A 180 4.25 0.52 17.37
C GLY A 180 4.41 -0.87 16.74
N GLU A 181 3.31 -1.58 16.46
CA GLU A 181 3.33 -2.92 15.88
C GLU A 181 2.96 -2.92 14.38
N SER A 182 2.84 -1.74 13.75
CA SER A 182 2.58 -1.59 12.32
C SER A 182 3.77 -0.97 11.59
N ASN A 183 4.06 -1.42 10.36
CA ASN A 183 5.06 -0.79 9.49
C ASN A 183 4.74 0.69 9.20
N HIS A 184 3.46 1.09 9.23
CA HIS A 184 3.07 2.50 9.13
C HIS A 184 3.64 3.33 10.29
N ASN A 185 3.87 2.76 11.48
CA ASN A 185 4.40 3.53 12.61
C ASN A 185 5.82 4.08 12.37
N PHE A 186 6.54 3.44 11.45
CA PHE A 186 7.93 3.72 11.16
C PHE A 186 8.13 4.31 9.76
N GLY A 187 7.04 4.72 9.09
CA GLY A 187 7.10 5.25 7.72
C GLY A 187 7.62 4.23 6.69
N MET A 188 7.44 2.94 6.97
CA MET A 188 7.92 1.81 6.16
C MET A 188 6.77 1.10 5.42
N ALA A 189 5.57 1.64 5.44
CA ALA A 189 4.42 1.16 4.68
C ALA A 189 3.63 2.32 4.08
N ALA A 190 2.92 2.02 2.99
CA ALA A 190 1.99 2.92 2.35
C ALA A 190 0.75 2.17 1.87
N ASP A 191 -0.42 2.77 2.07
CA ASP A 191 -1.64 2.37 1.39
C ASP A 191 -1.76 3.21 0.11
N ILE A 192 -1.76 2.53 -1.05
CA ILE A 192 -1.73 3.16 -2.38
C ILE A 192 -3.06 2.91 -3.10
N GLY A 193 -3.59 3.94 -3.76
CA GLY A 193 -4.88 3.87 -4.43
C GLY A 193 -4.95 4.64 -5.74
N PHE A 194 -6.15 4.66 -6.31
CA PHE A 194 -6.42 5.05 -7.70
C PHE A 194 -7.19 6.38 -7.85
N ALA A 195 -7.14 7.24 -6.83
CA ALA A 195 -7.91 8.47 -6.84
C ALA A 195 -7.62 9.33 -8.08
N GLY A 196 -8.66 9.71 -8.81
CA GLY A 196 -8.54 10.46 -10.07
C GLY A 196 -8.44 9.60 -11.32
N LEU A 197 -8.49 8.26 -11.22
CA LEU A 197 -8.62 7.39 -12.39
C LEU A 197 -9.90 7.73 -13.15
N ARG A 198 -9.78 7.83 -14.47
CA ARG A 198 -10.88 8.10 -15.40
C ARG A 198 -11.16 6.84 -16.20
N TRP A 199 -12.38 6.31 -16.12
CA TRP A 199 -12.74 5.05 -16.78
C TRP A 199 -14.11 5.13 -17.43
N LEU A 200 -14.43 4.22 -18.33
CA LEU A 200 -15.70 4.24 -19.05
C LEU A 200 -16.66 3.20 -18.48
N ARG A 201 -17.91 3.60 -18.21
CA ARG A 201 -19.00 2.65 -17.98
C ARG A 201 -19.34 1.90 -19.27
N SER A 202 -20.08 0.79 -19.16
CA SER A 202 -20.46 -0.04 -20.32
C SER A 202 -21.24 0.72 -21.40
N ASP A 203 -21.92 1.81 -21.05
CA ASP A 203 -22.61 2.73 -21.97
C ASP A 203 -21.68 3.78 -22.61
N GLY A 204 -20.39 3.77 -22.25
CA GLY A 204 -19.37 4.70 -22.72
C GLY A 204 -19.32 6.01 -21.94
N THR A 205 -20.14 6.20 -20.93
CA THR A 205 -20.08 7.39 -20.06
C THR A 205 -18.76 7.40 -19.31
N VAL A 206 -18.04 8.53 -19.35
CA VAL A 206 -16.79 8.67 -18.60
C VAL A 206 -17.12 8.89 -17.12
N VAL A 207 -16.59 8.01 -16.28
CA VAL A 207 -16.47 8.24 -14.85
C VAL A 207 -15.26 9.12 -14.63
N GLU A 208 -15.52 10.36 -14.28
CA GLU A 208 -14.50 11.28 -13.79
C GLU A 208 -14.23 11.00 -12.31
N ASN A 209 -12.96 11.06 -11.91
CA ASN A 209 -12.54 11.01 -10.50
C ASN A 209 -13.01 9.78 -9.71
N GLU A 210 -12.54 8.59 -10.10
CA GLU A 210 -12.65 7.41 -9.24
C GLU A 210 -11.98 7.68 -7.87
N GLY A 211 -12.47 7.00 -6.82
CA GLY A 211 -11.91 7.09 -5.47
C GLY A 211 -10.63 6.27 -5.31
N HIS A 212 -9.97 6.44 -4.16
CA HIS A 212 -8.77 5.67 -3.81
C HIS A 212 -8.99 4.16 -3.86
N TRP A 213 -10.19 3.71 -3.47
CA TRP A 213 -10.58 2.33 -3.28
C TRP A 213 -11.41 1.75 -4.43
N LEU A 214 -11.44 2.39 -5.60
CA LEU A 214 -12.14 1.88 -6.78
C LEU A 214 -13.63 1.58 -6.56
N GLY A 215 -14.29 2.32 -5.67
CA GLY A 215 -15.66 2.01 -5.24
C GLY A 215 -16.69 2.04 -6.37
N GLN A 216 -16.49 2.84 -7.42
CA GLN A 216 -17.42 2.84 -8.56
C GLN A 216 -17.16 1.65 -9.49
N ILE A 217 -15.89 1.32 -9.79
CA ILE A 217 -15.55 0.09 -10.52
C ILE A 217 -16.06 -1.14 -9.76
N HIS A 218 -15.87 -1.22 -8.44
CA HIS A 218 -16.35 -2.35 -7.62
C HIS A 218 -17.86 -2.58 -7.80
N ARG A 219 -18.66 -1.51 -7.71
CA ARG A 219 -20.11 -1.58 -7.90
C ARG A 219 -20.51 -1.99 -9.31
N ALA A 220 -19.73 -1.62 -10.32
CA ALA A 220 -19.96 -2.06 -11.70
C ALA A 220 -19.53 -3.52 -11.92
N SER A 221 -18.38 -3.91 -11.37
CA SER A 221 -17.84 -5.26 -11.41
C SER A 221 -16.66 -5.42 -10.42
N ALA A 222 -16.90 -6.15 -9.33
CA ALA A 222 -15.86 -6.51 -8.37
C ALA A 222 -14.72 -7.30 -9.01
N GLU A 223 -15.00 -8.12 -10.03
CA GLU A 223 -13.98 -8.86 -10.78
C GLU A 223 -13.01 -7.91 -11.51
N GLN A 224 -13.52 -6.84 -12.11
CA GLN A 224 -12.68 -5.87 -12.82
C GLN A 224 -11.85 -5.03 -11.86
N GLU A 225 -12.39 -4.69 -10.69
CA GLU A 225 -11.66 -4.01 -9.63
C GLU A 225 -10.39 -4.79 -9.24
N LEU A 226 -10.49 -6.12 -9.13
CA LEU A 226 -9.35 -6.97 -8.78
C LEU A 226 -8.19 -6.84 -9.77
N LYS A 227 -8.47 -6.63 -11.07
CA LYS A 227 -7.41 -6.47 -12.09
C LYS A 227 -6.53 -5.24 -11.82
N PHE A 228 -7.11 -4.17 -11.29
CA PHE A 228 -6.35 -2.97 -10.92
C PHE A 228 -5.47 -3.22 -9.70
N TRP A 229 -6.02 -3.88 -8.67
CA TRP A 229 -5.24 -4.24 -7.49
C TRP A 229 -4.11 -5.23 -7.80
N ASP A 230 -4.36 -6.19 -8.68
CA ASP A 230 -3.35 -7.14 -9.15
C ASP A 230 -2.24 -6.42 -9.93
N ALA A 231 -2.58 -5.46 -10.80
CA ALA A 231 -1.60 -4.63 -11.49
C ALA A 231 -0.75 -3.80 -10.52
N LEU A 232 -1.38 -3.14 -9.54
CA LEU A 232 -0.67 -2.38 -8.49
C LEU A 232 0.32 -3.28 -7.74
N ARG A 233 -0.11 -4.47 -7.32
CA ARG A 233 0.74 -5.41 -6.58
C ARG A 233 1.86 -5.96 -7.44
N ALA A 234 1.57 -6.37 -8.67
CA ALA A 234 2.58 -6.88 -9.60
C ALA A 234 3.68 -5.85 -9.85
N VAL A 235 3.31 -4.58 -10.08
CA VAL A 235 4.29 -3.49 -10.23
C VAL A 235 5.02 -3.20 -8.92
N GLY A 236 4.30 -3.10 -7.80
CA GLY A 236 4.86 -2.80 -6.48
C GLY A 236 5.87 -3.81 -5.98
N THR A 237 5.66 -5.10 -6.27
CA THR A 237 6.55 -6.19 -5.86
C THR A 237 7.53 -6.61 -6.96
N SER A 238 7.60 -5.88 -8.08
CA SER A 238 8.60 -6.12 -9.11
C SER A 238 10.02 -5.79 -8.62
N ASN A 239 11.04 -6.33 -9.28
CA ASN A 239 12.45 -6.03 -8.95
C ASN A 239 12.81 -4.54 -9.08
N GLU A 240 12.10 -3.78 -9.92
CA GLU A 240 12.36 -2.35 -10.12
C GLU A 240 11.90 -1.51 -8.92
N VAL A 241 10.77 -1.88 -8.31
CA VAL A 241 10.22 -1.18 -7.14
C VAL A 241 10.74 -1.78 -5.84
N GLY A 242 10.69 -3.11 -5.70
CA GLY A 242 11.22 -3.85 -4.56
C GLY A 242 10.45 -3.64 -3.25
N ALA A 243 9.16 -3.27 -3.30
CA ALA A 243 8.30 -3.31 -2.11
C ALA A 243 7.79 -4.73 -1.88
N TYR A 244 7.33 -5.00 -0.67
CA TYR A 244 6.61 -6.22 -0.31
C TYR A 244 5.12 -5.91 -0.24
N ARG A 245 4.29 -6.89 -0.60
CA ARG A 245 2.85 -6.79 -0.41
C ARG A 245 2.46 -7.03 1.04
N GLY A 246 1.42 -6.35 1.50
CA GLY A 246 0.71 -6.73 2.72
C GLY A 246 -0.16 -7.99 2.56
N PRO A 247 -1.01 -8.29 3.55
CA PRO A 247 -1.95 -9.41 3.53
C PRO A 247 -2.85 -9.41 2.29
N ALA A 248 -3.29 -10.58 1.83
CA ALA A 248 -4.08 -10.70 0.60
C ALA A 248 -5.35 -9.84 0.59
N GLY A 249 -6.03 -9.72 1.74
CA GLY A 249 -7.22 -8.89 1.93
C GLY A 249 -6.95 -7.38 2.00
N ASP A 250 -5.72 -6.97 2.29
CA ASP A 250 -5.30 -5.56 2.33
C ASP A 250 -4.61 -5.18 1.01
N ARG A 251 -5.42 -5.11 -0.04
CA ARG A 251 -5.00 -4.85 -1.43
C ARG A 251 -4.09 -3.63 -1.63
N PRO A 252 -4.38 -2.47 -1.04
CA PRO A 252 -3.58 -1.27 -1.25
C PRO A 252 -2.25 -1.24 -0.50
N HIS A 253 -2.08 -2.12 0.48
CA HIS A 253 -0.94 -2.07 1.39
C HIS A 253 0.34 -2.61 0.77
N LEU A 254 1.36 -1.76 0.73
CA LEU A 254 2.72 -2.10 0.35
C LEU A 254 3.69 -1.63 1.43
N GLN A 255 4.74 -2.41 1.67
CA GLN A 255 5.66 -2.19 2.78
C GLN A 255 7.11 -2.51 2.43
N ASN A 256 8.03 -2.02 3.25
CA ASN A 256 9.47 -2.13 2.98
C ASN A 256 10.07 -3.51 3.27
N TRP A 257 9.36 -4.32 4.06
CA TRP A 257 9.82 -5.62 4.56
C TRP A 257 8.72 -6.68 4.39
N SER A 258 9.09 -7.95 4.35
CA SER A 258 8.11 -9.05 4.39
C SER A 258 7.68 -9.34 5.82
N ASP A 259 6.37 -9.57 6.03
CA ASP A 259 5.84 -10.03 7.32
C ASP A 259 6.38 -11.40 7.74
N ALA A 260 6.87 -12.20 6.78
CA ALA A 260 7.48 -13.50 7.08
C ALA A 260 8.88 -13.38 7.71
N GLY A 261 9.58 -12.27 7.47
CA GLY A 261 10.97 -12.07 7.88
C GLY A 261 11.15 -11.11 9.05
N VAL A 262 10.10 -10.43 9.49
CA VAL A 262 10.17 -9.39 10.53
C VAL A 262 9.09 -9.62 11.58
N SER A 263 9.49 -9.69 12.84
CA SER A 263 8.55 -9.65 13.95
C SER A 263 8.40 -8.21 14.41
N MET A 264 7.28 -7.57 14.05
CA MET A 264 6.99 -6.19 14.46
C MET A 264 7.02 -6.03 15.99
N ALA A 265 6.54 -7.02 16.73
CA ALA A 265 6.54 -6.98 18.19
C ALA A 265 7.95 -7.10 18.80
N ARG A 266 8.82 -7.98 18.28
CA ARG A 266 10.24 -8.03 18.73
C ARG A 266 10.98 -6.75 18.33
N SER A 267 10.72 -6.26 17.13
CA SER A 267 11.30 -5.01 16.63
C SER A 267 10.89 -3.82 17.49
N LEU A 268 9.64 -3.76 17.94
CA LEU A 268 9.16 -2.75 18.89
C LEU A 268 9.86 -2.87 20.25
N ALA A 269 9.97 -4.07 20.82
CA ALA A 269 10.70 -4.26 22.09
C ALA A 269 12.16 -3.81 22.01
N ALA A 270 12.86 -4.19 20.93
CA ALA A 270 14.23 -3.73 20.69
C ALA A 270 14.30 -2.20 20.51
N HIS A 271 13.32 -1.61 19.84
CA HIS A 271 13.22 -0.16 19.65
C HIS A 271 12.96 0.61 20.96
N LEU A 272 12.08 0.10 21.81
CA LEU A 272 11.82 0.63 23.16
C LEU A 272 13.10 0.62 23.99
N THR A 273 13.85 -0.50 23.98
CA THR A 273 15.14 -0.61 24.67
C THR A 273 16.17 0.41 24.19
N ARG A 274 16.26 0.65 22.87
CA ARG A 274 17.20 1.63 22.31
C ARG A 274 16.79 3.07 22.56
N SER A 275 15.50 3.35 22.56
CA SER A 275 14.96 4.71 22.68
C SER A 275 14.75 5.17 24.12
N GLY A 276 14.72 4.24 25.05
CA GLY A 276 14.26 4.44 26.42
C GLY A 276 15.28 4.11 27.50
N THR A 277 14.80 4.11 28.73
CA THR A 277 15.60 3.81 29.92
C THR A 277 15.32 2.43 30.49
N MET A 278 14.39 1.66 29.93
CA MET A 278 14.10 0.31 30.38
C MET A 278 14.59 -0.72 29.37
N HIS A 279 14.90 -1.92 29.83
CA HIS A 279 15.08 -3.07 28.95
C HIS A 279 13.72 -3.67 28.63
N TRP A 280 13.50 -4.02 27.37
CA TRP A 280 12.25 -4.56 26.85
C TRP A 280 12.47 -5.81 26.01
N GLU A 281 11.64 -6.81 26.24
CA GLU A 281 11.55 -7.99 25.39
C GLU A 281 10.10 -8.32 25.06
N ARG A 282 9.92 -9.16 24.04
CA ARG A 282 8.63 -9.74 23.67
C ARG A 282 8.61 -11.21 24.05
N ALA A 283 7.70 -11.59 24.97
CA ALA A 283 7.48 -12.98 25.37
C ALA A 283 6.04 -13.40 25.03
N GLY A 284 5.89 -14.22 23.99
CA GLY A 284 4.57 -14.63 23.49
C GLY A 284 3.70 -13.43 23.08
N ARG A 285 2.57 -13.23 23.77
CA ARG A 285 1.61 -12.16 23.49
C ARG A 285 1.78 -10.89 24.34
N VAL A 286 2.76 -10.86 25.24
CA VAL A 286 2.99 -9.73 26.15
C VAL A 286 4.39 -9.17 26.03
N TYR A 287 4.53 -7.88 26.30
CA TYR A 287 5.81 -7.23 26.51
C TYR A 287 6.26 -7.46 27.95
N GLN A 288 7.57 -7.59 28.12
CA GLN A 288 8.22 -7.64 29.41
C GLN A 288 9.19 -6.47 29.52
N SER A 289 9.35 -5.95 30.74
CA SER A 289 10.28 -4.87 31.03
C SER A 289 11.01 -5.08 32.35
N ASP A 290 12.25 -4.61 32.45
CA ASP A 290 12.99 -4.56 33.72
C ASP A 290 12.51 -3.44 34.65
N LEU A 291 11.51 -2.67 34.21
CA LEU A 291 10.92 -1.53 34.91
C LEU A 291 11.96 -0.43 35.26
N GLY A 292 13.11 -0.43 34.58
CA GLY A 292 14.21 0.50 34.81
C GLY A 292 15.17 0.09 35.94
N PHE A 293 15.01 -1.11 36.51
CA PHE A 293 15.84 -1.59 37.63
C PHE A 293 17.06 -2.42 37.21
N GLY A 294 17.29 -2.63 35.90
CA GLY A 294 18.48 -3.33 35.39
C GLY A 294 18.56 -4.83 35.73
N GLY A 295 17.43 -5.43 36.11
CA GLY A 295 17.34 -6.80 36.62
C GLY A 295 16.48 -7.72 35.75
N ALA A 296 15.68 -8.56 36.41
CA ALA A 296 14.77 -9.47 35.74
C ALA A 296 13.67 -8.73 34.96
N LEU A 297 13.16 -9.37 33.91
CA LEU A 297 12.05 -8.86 33.11
C LEU A 297 10.71 -9.32 33.68
N TYR A 298 9.76 -8.40 33.78
CA TYR A 298 8.42 -8.64 34.30
C TYR A 298 7.37 -8.39 33.21
N PRO A 299 6.33 -9.24 33.08
CA PRO A 299 5.26 -9.02 32.11
C PRO A 299 4.46 -7.76 32.46
N VAL A 300 4.27 -6.89 31.47
CA VAL A 300 3.56 -5.61 31.62
C VAL A 300 2.37 -5.45 30.68
N GLY A 301 2.04 -6.48 29.88
CA GLY A 301 0.84 -6.53 29.05
C GLY A 301 1.11 -6.34 27.56
N THR A 302 0.07 -6.03 26.80
CA THR A 302 0.16 -5.76 25.35
C THR A 302 0.55 -4.31 25.07
N ALA A 303 0.95 -4.00 23.82
CA ALA A 303 1.23 -2.63 23.39
C ALA A 303 0.04 -1.69 23.66
N ALA A 304 -1.17 -2.13 23.29
CA ALA A 304 -2.39 -1.36 23.53
C ALA A 304 -2.65 -1.13 25.02
N GLN A 305 -2.40 -2.13 25.88
CA GLN A 305 -2.60 -1.98 27.32
C GLN A 305 -1.63 -0.95 27.93
N ILE A 306 -0.36 -1.06 27.56
CA ILE A 306 0.68 -0.15 28.04
C ILE A 306 0.38 1.29 27.59
N TRP A 307 0.02 1.47 26.32
CA TRP A 307 -0.31 2.78 25.76
C TRP A 307 -1.54 3.42 26.44
N ALA A 308 -2.57 2.62 26.72
CA ALA A 308 -3.76 3.05 27.45
C ALA A 308 -3.49 3.37 28.94
N GLY A 309 -2.28 3.13 29.45
CA GLY A 309 -1.95 3.33 30.86
C GLY A 309 -2.48 2.23 31.80
N ASN A 310 -2.92 1.09 31.25
CA ASN A 310 -3.49 -0.03 32.00
C ASN A 310 -2.60 -1.30 31.97
N ALA A 311 -1.29 -1.12 31.81
CA ALA A 311 -0.30 -2.20 31.90
C ALA A 311 -0.54 -3.13 33.10
N THR A 312 -0.37 -4.44 32.92
CA THR A 312 -0.80 -5.50 33.87
C THR A 312 0.05 -5.61 35.14
N LEU A 313 0.85 -4.58 35.46
CA LEU A 313 1.71 -4.52 36.63
C LEU A 313 0.90 -4.38 37.93
N ASP A 314 1.32 -5.09 38.98
CA ASP A 314 0.77 -4.99 40.34
C ASP A 314 1.86 -4.65 41.39
N ALA A 315 1.42 -4.35 42.62
CA ALA A 315 2.30 -3.96 43.72
C ALA A 315 3.27 -5.08 44.15
N PRO A 316 2.85 -6.36 44.27
CA PRO A 316 3.78 -7.45 44.55
C PRO A 316 4.90 -7.57 43.50
N THR A 317 4.58 -7.41 42.22
CA THR A 317 5.57 -7.47 41.14
C THR A 317 6.55 -6.31 41.21
N LEU A 318 6.07 -5.09 41.43
CA LEU A 318 6.94 -3.92 41.55
C LEU A 318 7.85 -3.99 42.78
N THR A 319 7.36 -4.56 43.89
CA THR A 319 8.17 -4.80 45.10
C THR A 319 9.29 -5.81 44.81
N ARG A 320 8.98 -6.93 44.12
CA ARG A 320 10.01 -7.89 43.70
C ARG A 320 11.03 -7.28 42.75
N ALA A 321 10.60 -6.42 41.82
CA ALA A 321 11.50 -5.74 40.88
C ALA A 321 12.47 -4.80 41.60
N ARG A 322 11.99 -4.02 42.59
CA ARG A 322 12.84 -3.18 43.46
C ARG A 322 13.86 -4.00 44.24
N ALA A 323 13.46 -5.16 44.77
CA ALA A 323 14.36 -6.08 45.48
C ALA A 323 15.44 -6.69 44.59
N ALA A 324 15.12 -6.94 43.33
CA ALA A 324 16.01 -7.53 42.35
C ALA A 324 16.83 -6.49 41.56
N ALA A 325 16.74 -5.20 41.94
CA ALA A 325 17.42 -4.12 41.24
C ALA A 325 18.94 -4.34 41.22
N ARG A 326 19.53 -4.15 40.05
CA ARG A 326 20.99 -4.22 39.88
C ARG A 326 21.49 -2.84 39.50
N PRO A 327 22.69 -2.44 39.98
CA PRO A 327 23.33 -1.24 39.45
C PRO A 327 23.43 -1.40 37.94
N ARG A 328 22.74 -0.54 37.19
CA ARG A 328 22.86 -0.54 35.74
C ARG A 328 24.28 -0.11 35.43
N ALA A 329 25.11 -1.03 34.92
CA ALA A 329 26.35 -0.64 34.27
C ALA A 329 25.97 0.40 33.21
N ALA A 330 26.45 1.64 33.36
CA ALA A 330 26.07 2.74 32.47
C ALA A 330 26.18 2.24 31.03
N ALA A 331 25.06 2.24 30.30
CA ALA A 331 25.05 1.85 28.91
C ALA A 331 25.86 2.90 28.15
N LEU A 332 27.14 2.64 27.95
CA LEU A 332 27.99 3.48 27.12
C LEU A 332 27.35 3.56 25.73
N PRO A 333 27.21 4.77 25.14
CA PRO A 333 26.74 4.90 23.77
C PRO A 333 27.62 4.05 22.84
N VAL A 334 27.00 3.41 21.83
CA VAL A 334 27.67 2.48 20.89
C VAL A 334 28.90 3.10 20.22
N ALA A 335 28.95 4.43 20.08
CA ALA A 335 30.10 5.16 19.54
C ALA A 335 31.39 5.09 20.41
N ALA A 336 31.30 4.77 21.71
CA ALA A 336 32.45 4.74 22.62
C ALA A 336 33.12 3.36 22.75
N ARG A 337 32.53 2.30 22.17
CA ARG A 337 33.05 0.92 22.32
C ARG A 337 34.31 0.62 21.49
N GLN A 338 34.72 1.50 20.57
CA GLN A 338 35.89 1.27 19.72
C GLN A 338 37.22 1.86 20.24
N MET A 339 37.26 2.58 21.37
CA MET A 339 38.52 3.23 21.82
C MET A 339 38.93 3.04 23.29
N ALA A 340 38.15 2.35 24.13
CA ALA A 340 38.51 2.18 25.54
C ALA A 340 38.97 0.75 25.85
N GLY A 341 40.25 0.48 25.61
CA GLY A 341 40.96 -0.59 26.31
C GLY A 341 41.54 -0.03 27.61
N ALA A 342 41.04 -0.48 28.77
CA ALA A 342 41.76 -0.45 30.04
C ALA A 342 40.97 -1.20 31.12
N ALA A 343 41.69 -1.99 31.90
CA ALA A 343 41.20 -2.88 32.95
C ALA A 343 40.58 -2.14 34.14
N ALA A 344 39.48 -2.68 34.68
CA ALA A 344 38.93 -2.32 35.98
C ALA A 344 39.17 -3.46 36.98
N ARG A 345 39.75 -3.11 38.14
CA ARG A 345 40.06 -4.00 39.27
C ARG A 345 38.78 -4.46 39.99
N PRO A 346 38.78 -5.67 40.59
CA PRO A 346 37.70 -6.16 41.44
C PRO A 346 37.90 -5.68 42.89
N GLY A 347 36.87 -5.11 43.51
CA GLY A 347 36.91 -4.87 44.96
C GLY A 347 35.95 -3.82 45.48
N ALA A 348 34.69 -4.21 45.69
CA ALA A 348 33.86 -3.80 46.83
C ALA A 348 32.49 -4.50 46.68
N ALA A 349 32.19 -5.46 47.55
CA ALA A 349 30.84 -5.99 47.67
C ALA A 349 29.93 -4.88 48.23
N PRO A 350 28.80 -4.54 47.58
CA PRO A 350 27.91 -3.52 48.11
C PRO A 350 27.24 -4.03 49.39
N ALA A 351 27.14 -3.12 50.36
CA ALA A 351 26.47 -3.33 51.63
C ALA A 351 25.04 -3.88 51.44
N VAL A 352 24.62 -4.77 52.33
CA VAL A 352 23.28 -5.36 52.41
C VAL A 352 22.26 -4.23 52.61
N ALA A 353 21.61 -3.82 51.52
CA ALA A 353 20.51 -2.87 51.58
C ALA A 353 19.34 -3.51 52.35
N GLY A 354 18.75 -2.75 53.28
CA GLY A 354 17.54 -3.18 54.00
C GLY A 354 16.43 -3.60 53.03
N GLN A 355 15.47 -4.40 53.52
CA GLN A 355 14.35 -4.86 52.69
C GLN A 355 13.71 -3.66 51.96
N PRO A 356 13.53 -3.74 50.63
CA PRO A 356 12.95 -2.63 49.88
C PRO A 356 11.52 -2.36 50.36
N ALA A 357 11.17 -1.09 50.47
CA ALA A 357 9.82 -0.68 50.83
C ALA A 357 8.78 -1.31 49.88
N GLN A 358 7.68 -1.81 50.46
CA GLN A 358 6.57 -2.37 49.69
C GLN A 358 6.00 -1.32 48.74
N ALA A 359 5.70 -1.72 47.50
CA ALA A 359 5.10 -0.83 46.52
C ALA A 359 3.63 -0.55 46.88
N THR A 360 3.25 0.71 46.74
CA THR A 360 1.88 1.20 46.93
C THR A 360 1.08 1.22 45.62
N ALA A 361 -0.22 1.45 45.68
CA ALA A 361 -1.03 1.70 44.49
C ALA A 361 -0.54 2.94 43.69
N ALA A 362 -0.04 3.96 44.39
CA ALA A 362 0.53 5.15 43.77
C ALA A 362 1.82 4.83 43.01
N ASP A 363 2.69 3.96 43.55
CA ASP A 363 3.89 3.47 42.87
C ASP A 363 3.56 2.73 41.58
N VAL A 364 2.54 1.85 41.62
CA VAL A 364 2.08 1.11 40.42
C VAL A 364 1.55 2.08 39.37
N ALA A 365 0.73 3.05 39.76
CA ALA A 365 0.23 4.07 38.84
C ALA A 365 1.36 4.90 38.23
N ALA A 366 2.39 5.26 39.02
CA ALA A 366 3.57 5.95 38.52
C ALA A 366 4.37 5.11 37.52
N MET A 367 4.59 3.82 37.80
CA MET A 367 5.29 2.92 36.89
C MET A 367 4.51 2.68 35.59
N ARG A 368 3.17 2.56 35.64
CA ARG A 368 2.34 2.47 34.43
C ARG A 368 2.50 3.70 33.54
N ARG A 369 2.55 4.90 34.12
CA ARG A 369 2.85 6.15 33.38
C ARG A 369 4.27 6.12 32.78
N ALA A 370 5.26 5.63 33.52
CA ALA A 370 6.63 5.53 33.03
C ALA A 370 6.76 4.55 31.85
N LEU A 371 6.06 3.41 31.89
CA LEU A 371 6.01 2.44 30.78
C LEU A 371 5.39 3.05 29.52
N ARG A 372 4.28 3.80 29.65
CA ARG A 372 3.70 4.55 28.54
C ARG A 372 4.68 5.59 27.98
N ALA A 373 5.39 6.31 28.85
CA ALA A 373 6.37 7.31 28.43
C ALA A 373 7.53 6.72 27.60
N GLU A 374 7.90 5.44 27.80
CA GLU A 374 8.85 4.74 26.93
C GLU A 374 8.31 4.56 25.50
N PHE A 375 7.03 4.25 25.35
CA PHE A 375 6.39 4.19 24.03
C PHE A 375 6.32 5.57 23.38
N GLU A 376 6.00 6.62 24.13
CA GLU A 376 5.99 7.99 23.61
C GLU A 376 7.40 8.44 23.18
N ARG A 377 8.45 8.03 23.91
CA ARG A 377 9.85 8.22 23.49
C ARG A 377 10.15 7.46 22.20
N ALA A 378 9.75 6.20 22.12
CA ALA A 378 9.96 5.37 20.93
C ALA A 378 9.24 5.93 19.69
N ASP A 379 8.02 6.45 19.84
CA ASP A 379 7.29 7.09 18.74
C ASP A 379 7.97 8.39 18.28
N ARG A 380 8.49 9.22 19.20
CA ARG A 380 9.31 10.38 18.82
C ARG A 380 10.59 9.97 18.08
N ASN A 381 11.18 8.83 18.46
CA ASN A 381 12.38 8.27 17.87
C ASN A 381 12.09 7.23 16.77
N TRP A 382 10.91 7.25 16.13
CA TRP A 382 10.47 6.23 15.18
C TRP A 382 11.48 5.93 14.06
N SER A 383 12.26 6.93 13.64
CA SER A 383 13.26 6.79 12.57
C SER A 383 14.46 5.90 12.94
N ALA A 384 14.68 5.65 14.23
CA ALA A 384 15.69 4.73 14.75
C ALA A 384 15.19 3.27 14.87
N TRP A 385 13.96 3.00 14.42
CA TRP A 385 13.44 1.65 14.37
C TRP A 385 14.23 0.80 13.37
N LEU A 386 14.45 -0.47 13.76
CA LEU A 386 15.17 -1.46 12.96
C LEU A 386 14.35 -2.75 12.98
N PRO A 387 14.25 -3.47 11.84
CA PRO A 387 13.57 -4.76 11.79
C PRO A 387 14.34 -5.83 12.59
N SER A 388 13.63 -6.81 13.16
CA SER A 388 14.18 -7.91 13.99
C SER A 388 13.38 -9.21 13.84
#